data_AF-A0A832U9G1-F1
#
_entry.id   AF-A0A832U9G1-F1
#
_cell.length_a   1.000
_cell.length_b   1.000
_cell.length_c   1.000
_cell.angle_alpha   90.00
_cell.angle_beta   90.00
_cell.angle_gamma   90.00
#
_symmetry.space_group_name_H-M   'P 1'
#
loop_
_entity.id
_entity.type
_entity.pdbx_description
1 polymer ?
#
loop_
_entity_poly.entity_id
_entity_poly.type
_entity_poly.pdbx_seq_one_letter_code
_entity_poly.pdbx_strand_id
1 'polypeptide(L)'
;GNCAALAEDEIAALQKRTGVAVEVNLFHRTGERMQQVADHLTAHGVEVLTGECERLVPLEHDRGLCLPEGIGSADLILVALEDGDRCEALRKMGRVVIAIDLNPLSRTARLATLPIIDELTRALPAITAACLEEVAGDYEEIAASIDNQKFLADALREMRERLA
;
A
#
# COMPACT_ATOMS: atom_id res chain seq x y z
N GLY A 1 10.82 3.43 -0.44
CA GLY A 1 12.06 3.29 0.34
C GLY A 1 12.26 1.84 0.68
N ASN A 2 11.76 1.38 1.83
CA ASN A 2 11.81 -0.04 2.22
C ASN A 2 11.23 -0.97 1.15
N CYS A 3 10.05 -0.64 0.61
CA CYS A 3 9.42 -1.48 -0.42
C CYS A 3 10.27 -1.59 -1.69
N ALA A 4 10.97 -0.52 -2.05
CA ALA A 4 11.82 -0.52 -3.23
C ALA A 4 13.13 -1.28 -3.02
N ALA A 5 13.54 -1.55 -1.77
CA ALA A 5 14.79 -2.25 -1.47
C ALA A 5 14.58 -3.72 -1.06
N LEU A 6 13.33 -4.13 -0.90
CA LEU A 6 12.95 -5.46 -0.41
C LEU A 6 12.06 -6.22 -1.40
N ALA A 7 11.39 -5.50 -2.31
CA ALA A 7 10.28 -6.05 -3.07
C ALA A 7 10.14 -5.43 -4.47
N GLU A 8 11.25 -4.95 -5.06
CA GLU A 8 11.28 -4.33 -6.38
C GLU A 8 10.74 -5.25 -7.48
N ASP A 9 11.11 -6.53 -7.47
CA ASP A 9 10.64 -7.53 -8.44
C ASP A 9 9.15 -7.85 -8.24
N GLU A 10 8.69 -7.92 -6.99
CA GLU A 10 7.29 -8.17 -6.64
C GLU A 10 6.39 -6.99 -7.01
N ILE A 11 6.88 -5.75 -6.85
CA ILE A 11 6.20 -4.55 -7.32
C ILE A 11 6.07 -4.58 -8.84
N ALA A 12 7.16 -4.90 -9.56
CA ALA A 12 7.15 -5.01 -11.02
C ALA A 12 6.15 -6.10 -11.49
N ALA A 13 6.13 -7.25 -10.82
CA ALA A 13 5.20 -8.33 -11.12
C ALA A 13 3.74 -7.92 -10.91
N LEU A 14 3.43 -7.25 -9.79
CA LEU A 14 2.09 -6.76 -9.51
C LEU A 14 1.64 -5.71 -10.52
N GLN A 15 2.51 -4.74 -10.84
CA GLN A 15 2.22 -3.71 -11.84
C GLN A 15 1.97 -4.34 -13.21
N LYS A 16 2.85 -5.23 -13.68
CA LYS A 16 2.67 -5.94 -14.94
C LYS A 16 1.35 -6.72 -15.00
N ARG A 17 0.90 -7.25 -13.87
CA ARG A 17 -0.34 -8.03 -13.79
C ARG A 17 -1.60 -7.16 -13.81
N THR A 18 -1.57 -6.04 -13.09
CA THR A 18 -2.78 -5.24 -12.80
C THR A 18 -2.87 -3.94 -13.58
N GLY A 19 -1.75 -3.47 -14.15
CA GLY A 19 -1.64 -2.14 -14.74
C GLY A 19 -1.68 -1.01 -13.72
N VAL A 20 -1.53 -1.30 -12.42
CA VAL A 20 -1.58 -0.28 -11.37
C VAL A 20 -0.44 0.72 -11.53
N ALA A 21 -0.74 2.00 -11.31
CA ALA A 21 0.28 3.03 -11.28
C ALA A 21 1.16 2.92 -10.03
N VAL A 22 2.46 3.15 -10.18
CA VAL A 22 3.42 3.15 -9.06
C VAL A 22 3.92 4.56 -8.80
N GLU A 23 3.56 5.12 -7.64
CA GLU A 23 4.06 6.42 -7.18
C GLU A 23 5.07 6.23 -6.04
N VAL A 24 6.26 6.80 -6.18
CA VAL A 24 7.23 6.84 -5.07
C VAL A 24 6.77 7.88 -4.06
N ASN A 25 6.51 7.44 -2.83
CA ASN A 25 6.26 8.34 -1.70
C ASN A 25 7.15 7.97 -0.51
N LEU A 26 7.70 8.99 0.17
CA LEU A 26 8.66 8.83 1.26
C LEU A 26 8.32 9.80 2.40
N PHE A 27 8.37 9.31 3.64
CA PHE A 27 8.18 10.16 4.82
C PHE A 27 9.29 11.21 4.96
N HIS A 28 10.56 10.79 4.88
CA HIS A 28 11.71 11.70 4.83
C HIS A 28 12.10 11.91 3.36
N ARG A 29 11.42 12.88 2.74
CA ARG A 29 11.56 13.24 1.34
C ARG A 29 12.78 14.14 1.14
N THR A 30 13.65 13.77 0.20
CA THR A 30 14.62 14.67 -0.44
C THR A 30 14.58 14.40 -1.94
N GLY A 31 14.90 15.40 -2.77
CA GLY A 31 14.92 15.22 -4.23
C GLY A 31 15.83 14.08 -4.65
N GLU A 32 17.03 14.01 -4.05
CA GLU A 32 18.01 12.94 -4.30
C GLU A 32 17.45 11.55 -3.95
N ARG A 33 16.84 11.39 -2.76
CA ARG A 33 16.32 10.09 -2.33
C ARG A 33 15.12 9.64 -3.16
N MET A 34 14.25 10.57 -3.55
CA MET A 34 13.13 10.28 -4.44
C MET A 34 13.64 9.76 -5.80
N GLN A 35 14.64 10.44 -6.37
CA GLN A 35 15.25 10.04 -7.64
C GLN A 35 15.93 8.67 -7.53
N GLN A 36 16.75 8.44 -6.50
CA GLN A 36 17.42 7.15 -6.30
C GLN A 36 16.43 5.98 -6.17
N VAL A 37 15.32 6.18 -5.45
CA VAL A 37 14.28 5.14 -5.32
C VAL A 37 13.57 4.92 -6.65
N ALA A 38 13.23 5.99 -7.38
CA ALA A 38 12.59 5.88 -8.70
C ALA A 38 13.49 5.20 -9.73
N ASP A 39 14.77 5.58 -9.80
CA ASP A 39 15.77 4.98 -10.69
C ASP A 39 15.97 3.49 -10.37
N HIS A 40 16.04 3.15 -9.08
CA HIS A 40 16.18 1.77 -8.65
C HIS A 40 14.98 0.90 -9.05
N LEU A 41 13.76 1.39 -8.86
CA LEU A 41 12.54 0.70 -9.32
C LEU A 41 12.49 0.57 -10.84
N THR A 42 12.84 1.65 -11.55
CA THR A 42 12.87 1.67 -13.03
C THR A 42 13.89 0.66 -13.59
N ALA A 43 15.05 0.53 -12.94
CA ALA A 43 16.06 -0.47 -13.30
C ALA A 43 15.57 -1.92 -13.15
N HIS A 44 14.55 -2.15 -12.31
CA HIS A 44 13.89 -3.45 -12.12
C HIS A 44 12.59 -3.59 -12.92
N GLY A 45 12.36 -2.70 -13.90
CA GLY A 45 11.23 -2.81 -14.83
C GLY A 45 9.90 -2.29 -14.29
N VAL A 46 9.92 -1.50 -13.21
CA VAL A 46 8.75 -0.79 -12.71
C VAL A 46 8.59 0.54 -13.46
N GLU A 47 7.42 0.77 -14.04
CA GLU A 47 7.01 2.06 -14.59
C GLU A 47 6.57 2.99 -13.45
N VAL A 48 7.50 3.79 -12.95
CA VAL A 48 7.24 4.77 -11.88
C VAL A 48 6.64 6.05 -12.47
N LEU A 49 5.54 6.53 -11.88
CA LEU A 49 4.95 7.82 -12.25
C LEU A 49 5.93 8.98 -11.97
N THR A 50 6.02 9.89 -12.93
CA THR A 50 6.85 11.09 -12.85
C THR A 50 5.99 12.32 -13.11
N GLY A 51 6.17 13.37 -12.30
CA GLY A 51 5.42 14.61 -12.46
C GLY A 51 5.72 15.60 -11.34
N GLU A 52 5.02 16.74 -11.37
CA GLU A 52 5.07 17.73 -10.30
C GLU A 52 4.11 17.33 -9.17
N CYS A 53 4.63 17.21 -7.94
CA CYS A 53 3.78 16.88 -6.81
C CYS A 53 3.05 18.12 -6.29
N GLU A 54 1.78 17.94 -5.95
CA GLU A 54 0.94 18.93 -5.28
C GLU A 54 0.61 18.49 -3.86
N ARG A 55 0.21 19.44 -3.01
CA ARG A 55 -0.28 19.13 -1.65
C ARG A 55 -1.75 18.74 -1.71
N LEU A 56 -2.01 17.47 -1.99
CA LEU A 56 -3.37 16.94 -2.16
C LEU A 56 -3.84 16.11 -0.97
N VAL A 57 -2.92 15.58 -0.16
CA VAL A 57 -3.24 14.92 1.11
C VAL A 57 -3.22 15.97 2.23
N PRO A 58 -4.25 16.05 3.10
CA PRO A 58 -4.37 17.09 4.14
C PRO A 58 -3.43 16.84 5.33
N LEU A 59 -2.13 16.88 5.04
CA LEU A 59 -1.03 16.79 6.00
C LEU A 59 -0.03 17.93 5.78
N GLU A 60 0.69 18.26 6.85
CA GLU A 60 1.73 19.29 6.83
C GLU A 60 2.99 18.84 6.07
N HIS A 61 3.79 19.82 5.64
CA HIS A 61 5.10 19.61 5.01
C HIS A 61 5.07 18.63 3.83
N ASP A 62 6.10 17.79 3.68
CA ASP A 62 6.25 16.94 2.51
C ASP A 62 5.34 15.70 2.53
N ARG A 63 4.74 15.39 3.68
CA ARG A 63 3.84 14.23 3.88
C ARG A 63 2.52 14.37 3.12
N GLY A 64 2.14 15.62 2.83
CA GLY A 64 0.95 15.95 2.05
C GLY A 64 1.16 15.90 0.53
N LEU A 65 2.41 15.74 0.06
CA LEU A 65 2.76 15.81 -1.36
C LEU A 65 2.51 14.48 -2.06
N CYS A 66 1.82 14.53 -3.20
CA CYS A 66 1.67 13.43 -4.14
C CYS A 66 1.39 13.93 -5.57
N LEU A 67 1.41 13.02 -6.54
CA LEU A 67 1.08 13.36 -7.92
C LEU A 67 -0.44 13.49 -8.11
N PRO A 68 -0.93 14.53 -8.82
CA PRO A 68 -2.34 14.64 -9.20
C PRO A 68 -2.86 13.39 -9.93
N GLU A 69 -2.07 12.87 -10.87
CA GLU A 69 -2.35 11.66 -11.67
C GLU A 69 -2.08 10.34 -10.92
N GLY A 70 -1.47 10.41 -9.73
CA GLY A 70 -1.21 9.25 -8.87
C GLY A 70 -2.18 9.21 -7.68
N ILE A 71 -1.64 9.27 -6.46
CA ILE A 71 -2.41 9.23 -5.21
C ILE A 71 -3.47 10.35 -5.16
N GLY A 72 -3.24 11.47 -5.84
CA GLY A 72 -4.19 12.58 -5.92
C GLY A 72 -5.54 12.21 -6.53
N SER A 73 -5.55 11.33 -7.54
CA SER A 73 -6.77 10.91 -8.25
C SER A 73 -7.24 9.51 -7.88
N ALA A 74 -6.37 8.66 -7.31
CA ALA A 74 -6.65 7.26 -6.99
C ALA A 74 -7.88 7.07 -6.07
N ASP A 75 -8.75 6.12 -6.41
CA ASP A 75 -9.86 5.64 -5.59
C ASP A 75 -9.43 4.52 -4.61
N LEU A 76 -8.48 3.69 -5.04
CA LEU A 76 -7.83 2.64 -4.27
C LEU A 76 -6.32 2.85 -4.19
N ILE A 77 -5.75 2.68 -3.00
CA ILE A 77 -4.32 2.86 -2.74
C ILE A 77 -3.80 1.67 -1.94
N LEU A 78 -2.82 0.96 -2.49
CA LEU A 78 -2.03 -0.04 -1.77
C LEU A 78 -0.80 0.64 -1.16
N VAL A 79 -0.67 0.57 0.15
CA VAL A 79 0.49 1.08 0.90
C VAL A 79 1.14 -0.04 1.69
N ALA A 80 2.44 0.09 1.94
CA ALA A 80 3.19 -0.84 2.78
C ALA A 80 4.17 -0.07 3.66
N LEU A 81 4.31 -0.47 4.92
CA LEU A 81 5.20 0.20 5.89
C LEU A 81 4.92 1.72 5.98
N GLU A 82 3.64 2.08 5.92
CA GLU A 82 3.17 3.46 5.80
C GLU A 82 2.96 4.14 7.16
N ASP A 83 3.07 5.45 7.16
CA ASP A 83 2.80 6.30 8.30
C ASP A 83 1.29 6.36 8.65
N GLY A 84 1.00 6.25 9.94
CA GLY A 84 -0.38 6.18 10.45
C GLY A 84 -1.20 7.43 10.18
N ASP A 85 -0.62 8.64 10.25
CA ASP A 85 -1.40 9.87 9.97
C ASP A 85 -1.72 9.98 8.48
N ARG A 86 -0.82 9.52 7.61
CA ARG A 86 -1.04 9.49 6.16
C ARG A 86 -2.13 8.52 5.77
N CYS A 87 -2.12 7.31 6.33
CA CYS A 87 -3.22 6.37 6.20
C CYS A 87 -4.55 6.99 6.67
N GLU A 88 -4.56 7.67 7.83
CA GLU A 88 -5.75 8.34 8.36
C GLU A 88 -6.28 9.42 7.41
N ALA A 89 -5.38 10.26 6.87
CA ALA A 89 -5.72 11.34 5.96
C ALA A 89 -6.33 10.80 4.66
N LEU A 90 -5.73 9.76 4.07
CA LEU A 90 -6.26 9.10 2.85
C LEU A 90 -7.64 8.50 3.10
N ARG A 91 -7.87 7.86 4.27
CA ARG A 91 -9.19 7.33 4.64
C ARG A 91 -10.22 8.44 4.83
N LYS A 92 -9.85 9.56 5.45
CA LYS A 92 -10.71 10.75 5.60
C LYS A 92 -11.06 11.40 4.25
N MET A 93 -10.20 11.25 3.25
CA MET A 93 -10.49 11.64 1.86
C MET A 93 -11.42 10.66 1.12
N GLY A 94 -11.89 9.60 1.78
CA GLY A 94 -12.79 8.61 1.19
C GLY A 94 -12.07 7.55 0.34
N ARG A 95 -10.74 7.44 0.41
CA ARG A 95 -9.98 6.47 -0.37
C ARG A 95 -10.07 5.07 0.24
N VAL A 96 -10.10 4.05 -0.61
CA VAL A 96 -9.90 2.66 -0.19
C VAL A 96 -8.41 2.45 0.00
N VAL A 97 -7.96 2.40 1.25
CA VAL A 97 -6.56 2.08 1.59
C VAL A 97 -6.43 0.61 1.93
N ILE A 98 -5.60 -0.12 1.20
CA ILE A 98 -5.11 -1.46 1.54
C ILE A 98 -3.71 -1.28 2.14
N ALA A 99 -3.46 -1.84 3.32
CA ALA A 99 -2.18 -1.68 4.00
C ALA A 99 -1.52 -3.03 4.25
N ILE A 100 -0.28 -3.22 3.80
CA ILE A 100 0.57 -4.35 4.20
C ILE A 100 1.40 -3.90 5.41
N ASP A 101 1.16 -4.53 6.57
CA ASP A 101 1.84 -4.21 7.83
C ASP A 101 1.91 -5.45 8.73
N LEU A 102 3.11 -5.79 9.20
CA LEU A 102 3.32 -6.91 10.12
C LEU A 102 2.67 -6.69 11.49
N ASN A 103 2.46 -5.45 11.89
CA ASN A 103 1.97 -5.11 13.22
C ASN A 103 0.45 -4.85 13.19
N PRO A 104 -0.39 -5.81 13.65
CA PRO A 104 -1.85 -5.61 13.70
C PRO A 104 -2.28 -4.52 14.70
N LEU A 105 -1.37 -4.05 15.56
CA LEU A 105 -1.63 -2.98 16.51
C LEU A 105 -1.23 -1.60 15.98
N SER A 106 -0.61 -1.52 14.80
CA SER A 106 -0.17 -0.25 14.24
C SER A 106 -1.38 0.65 13.92
N ARG A 107 -1.15 1.97 13.93
CA ARG A 107 -2.18 2.93 13.53
C ARG A 107 -2.61 2.70 12.08
N THR A 108 -1.66 2.42 11.20
CA THR A 108 -1.90 2.13 9.77
C THR A 108 -2.82 0.93 9.60
N ALA A 109 -2.48 -0.23 10.21
CA ALA A 109 -3.28 -1.44 10.12
C ALA A 109 -4.70 -1.24 10.68
N ARG A 110 -4.84 -0.52 11.79
CA ARG A 110 -6.14 -0.24 12.42
C ARG A 110 -7.04 0.70 11.60
N LEU A 111 -6.46 1.59 10.80
CA LEU A 111 -7.18 2.62 10.06
C LEU A 111 -7.47 2.22 8.60
N ALA A 112 -6.65 1.34 8.02
CA ALA A 112 -6.82 0.84 6.66
C ALA A 112 -8.21 0.22 6.45
N THR A 113 -8.69 0.28 5.21
CA THR A 113 -9.91 -0.43 4.79
C THR A 113 -9.69 -1.92 4.88
N LEU A 114 -8.53 -2.38 4.39
CA LEU A 114 -8.12 -3.76 4.41
C LEU A 114 -6.67 -3.84 4.90
N PRO A 115 -6.43 -4.27 6.15
CA PRO A 115 -5.11 -4.58 6.62
C PRO A 115 -4.72 -6.01 6.22
N ILE A 116 -3.57 -6.13 5.56
CA ILE A 116 -2.89 -7.40 5.25
C ILE A 116 -1.77 -7.56 6.28
N ILE A 117 -2.00 -8.44 7.25
CA ILE A 117 -1.04 -8.69 8.34
C ILE A 117 -0.04 -9.76 7.90
N ASP A 118 0.91 -9.36 7.07
CA ASP A 118 1.97 -10.24 6.56
C ASP A 118 3.25 -9.45 6.20
N GLU A 119 4.33 -10.16 5.93
CA GLU A 119 5.60 -9.59 5.47
C GLU A 119 5.49 -9.23 3.99
N LEU A 120 6.08 -8.09 3.60
CA LEU A 120 5.93 -7.49 2.28
C LEU A 120 6.27 -8.45 1.12
N THR A 121 7.38 -9.18 1.24
CA THR A 121 7.89 -10.09 0.22
C THR A 121 7.05 -11.36 0.08
N ARG A 122 6.19 -11.65 1.06
CA ARG A 122 5.17 -12.71 0.95
C ARG A 122 3.82 -12.19 0.47
N ALA A 123 3.44 -11.01 0.96
CA ALA A 123 2.17 -10.39 0.66
C ALA A 123 2.03 -10.02 -0.82
N LEU A 124 3.02 -9.35 -1.41
CA LEU A 124 2.93 -8.90 -2.80
C LEU A 124 2.83 -10.06 -3.81
N PRO A 125 3.60 -11.16 -3.71
CA PRO A 125 3.38 -12.33 -4.55
C PRO A 125 2.01 -12.96 -4.34
N ALA A 126 1.52 -13.05 -3.11
CA ALA A 126 0.19 -13.61 -2.83
C ALA A 126 -0.94 -12.76 -3.43
N ILE A 127 -0.84 -11.43 -3.33
CA ILE A 127 -1.77 -10.50 -3.99
C ILE A 127 -1.70 -10.66 -5.50
N THR A 128 -0.50 -10.69 -6.07
CA THR A 128 -0.29 -10.87 -7.52
C THR A 128 -0.88 -12.19 -8.01
N ALA A 129 -0.71 -13.26 -7.24
CA ALA A 129 -1.28 -14.56 -7.53
C ALA A 129 -2.81 -14.57 -7.41
N ALA A 130 -3.38 -13.92 -6.40
CA ALA A 130 -4.83 -13.78 -6.28
C ALA A 130 -5.43 -12.98 -7.45
N CYS A 131 -4.70 -12.02 -8.03
CA CYS A 131 -5.09 -11.34 -9.25
C CYS A 131 -5.02 -12.24 -10.51
N LEU A 132 -4.45 -13.45 -10.43
CA LEU A 132 -4.46 -14.46 -11.50
C LEU A 132 -5.74 -15.31 -11.52
N GLU A 133 -6.38 -15.46 -10.37
CA GLU A 133 -7.47 -16.40 -10.19
C GLU A 133 -8.81 -15.78 -10.58
N GLU A 134 -9.54 -16.46 -11.46
CA GLU A 134 -10.98 -16.21 -11.61
C GLU A 134 -11.65 -16.75 -10.34
N VAL A 135 -11.97 -15.84 -9.42
CA VAL A 135 -12.71 -16.20 -8.22
C VAL A 135 -14.19 -16.21 -8.60
N ALA A 136 -14.84 -17.36 -8.45
CA ALA A 136 -16.28 -17.43 -8.55
C ALA A 136 -16.90 -16.63 -7.41
N GLY A 137 -17.60 -15.54 -7.72
CA GLY A 137 -18.23 -14.67 -6.74
C GLY A 137 -18.53 -13.29 -7.29
N ASP A 138 -19.34 -12.54 -6.54
CA ASP A 138 -19.57 -11.13 -6.78
C ASP A 138 -18.47 -10.34 -6.06
N TYR A 139 -17.57 -9.74 -6.82
CA TYR A 139 -16.44 -8.99 -6.26
C TYR A 139 -16.91 -7.75 -5.49
N GLU A 140 -18.02 -7.12 -5.92
CA GLU A 140 -18.63 -6.02 -5.19
C GLU A 140 -19.19 -6.48 -3.84
N GLU A 141 -19.83 -7.65 -3.76
CA GLU A 141 -20.30 -8.23 -2.50
C GLU A 141 -19.12 -8.56 -1.56
N ILE A 142 -18.06 -9.18 -2.09
CA ILE A 142 -16.84 -9.48 -1.32
C ILE A 142 -16.23 -8.19 -0.78
N ALA A 143 -16.04 -7.17 -1.64
CA ALA A 143 -15.49 -5.89 -1.25
C ALA A 143 -16.36 -5.17 -0.20
N ALA A 144 -17.69 -5.23 -0.35
CA ALA A 144 -18.63 -4.66 0.61
C ALA A 144 -18.64 -5.40 1.96
N SER A 145 -18.23 -6.67 1.98
CA SER A 145 -18.16 -7.50 3.20
C SER A 145 -16.87 -7.32 4.02
N ILE A 146 -15.91 -6.52 3.54
CA ILE A 146 -14.63 -6.31 4.22
C ILE A 146 -14.84 -5.68 5.60
N ASP A 147 -14.51 -6.43 6.65
CA ASP A 147 -14.45 -5.96 8.03
C ASP A 147 -12.99 -5.99 8.53
N ASN A 148 -12.38 -4.81 8.64
CA ASN A 148 -11.00 -4.70 9.09
C ASN A 148 -10.79 -5.23 10.52
N GLN A 149 -11.78 -5.13 11.41
CA GLN A 149 -11.64 -5.58 12.80
C GLN A 149 -11.48 -7.09 12.87
N LYS A 150 -12.17 -7.82 11.99
CA LYS A 150 -12.06 -9.28 11.90
C LYS A 150 -10.63 -9.71 11.57
N PHE A 151 -10.01 -9.12 10.54
CA PHE A 151 -8.65 -9.47 10.14
C PHE A 151 -7.61 -9.17 11.24
N LEU A 152 -7.76 -8.04 11.94
CA LEU A 152 -6.89 -7.69 13.06
C LEU A 152 -7.08 -8.63 14.26
N ALA A 153 -8.32 -8.98 14.58
CA ALA A 153 -8.64 -9.91 15.67
C ALA A 153 -8.13 -11.33 15.38
N ASP A 154 -8.24 -11.79 14.13
CA ASP A 154 -7.70 -13.07 13.68
C ASP A 154 -6.17 -13.10 13.79
N ALA A 155 -5.48 -12.03 13.35
CA ALA A 155 -4.03 -11.92 13.50
C ALA A 155 -3.58 -11.94 14.98
N LEU A 156 -4.28 -11.22 15.86
CA LEU A 156 -3.99 -11.22 17.30
C LEU A 156 -4.27 -12.58 17.95
N ARG A 157 -5.29 -13.30 17.48
CA ARG A 157 -5.60 -14.65 17.95
C ARG A 157 -4.46 -15.61 17.60
N GLU A 158 -4.02 -15.62 16.34
CA GLU A 158 -2.89 -16.43 15.87
C GLU A 158 -1.62 -16.14 16.69
N MET A 159 -1.31 -14.85 16.93
CA MET A 159 -0.15 -14.47 17.76
C MET A 159 -0.28 -15.01 19.20
N ARG A 160 -1.46 -14.93 19.81
CA ARG A 160 -1.69 -15.45 21.17
C ARG A 160 -1.57 -16.96 21.23
N GLU A 161 -2.08 -17.67 20.24
CA GLU A 161 -2.01 -19.13 20.18
C GLU A 161 -0.57 -19.65 20.02
N ARG A 162 0.29 -18.91 19.30
CA ARG A 162 1.72 -19.27 19.17
C ARG A 162 2.59 -18.94 20.38
N LEU A 163 2.12 -18.04 21.25
CA LEU A 163 2.83 -17.67 22.48
C LEU A 163 2.48 -18.56 23.67
N ALA A 164 1.37 -19.30 23.59
CA ALA A 164 0.90 -20.22 24.62
C ALA A 164 1.65 -21.56 24.56
#